data_AF-A0A1X0QN60-F1
#
_entry.id   AF-A0A1X0QN60-F1
#
_cell.length_a   1.000
_cell.length_b   1.000
_cell.length_c   1.000
_cell.angle_alpha   90.00
_cell.angle_beta   90.00
_cell.angle_gamma   90.00
#
_symmetry.space_group_name_H-M   'P 1'
#
loop_
_entity.id
_entity.type
_entity.pdbx_description
1 polymer ?
#
loop_
_entity_poly.entity_id
_entity_poly.type
_entity_poly.pdbx_seq_one_letter_code
_entity_poly.pdbx_strand_id
1 'polypeptide(L)' 'DICRKKKIKCDGTLPICNNCQQLDTECTYKDTTKKRGPPKGYIEAIENRLQKLE' A
#
# COMPACT_ATOMS: atom_id res chain seq x y z
N ASP A 1 3.13 -4.51 9.52
CA ASP A 1 4.27 -4.34 8.58
C ASP A 1 5.52 -5.16 8.94
N ILE A 2 5.51 -5.95 10.02
CA ILE A 2 6.68 -6.73 10.48
C ILE A 2 7.24 -7.67 9.41
N CYS A 3 6.38 -8.40 8.69
CA CYS A 3 6.86 -9.31 7.65
C CYS A 3 7.54 -8.59 6.48
N ARG A 4 7.05 -7.40 6.09
CA ARG A 4 7.69 -6.54 5.09
C ARG A 4 9.02 -6.00 5.60
N LYS A 5 9.04 -5.46 6.83
CA LYS A 5 10.26 -4.90 7.45
C LYS A 5 11.36 -5.96 7.63
N LYS A 6 10.99 -7.18 8.03
CA LYS A 6 11.92 -8.31 8.18
C LYS A 6 12.21 -9.06 6.87
N LYS A 7 11.59 -8.68 5.75
CA LYS A 7 11.70 -9.37 4.44
C LYS A 7 11.41 -10.88 4.53
N ILE A 8 10.49 -11.28 5.40
CA ILE A 8 10.06 -12.67 5.56
C ILE A 8 8.74 -12.89 4.83
N LYS A 9 8.51 -14.13 4.37
CA LYS A 9 7.24 -14.49 3.72
C LYS A 9 6.11 -14.37 4.74
N CYS A 10 5.10 -13.57 4.41
CA CYS A 10 3.89 -13.44 5.21
C CYS A 10 2.88 -14.47 4.72
N ASP A 11 2.34 -15.30 5.63
CA ASP A 11 1.34 -16.33 5.28
C ASP A 11 -0.04 -15.75 4.98
N GLY A 12 -0.26 -14.45 5.27
CA GLY A 12 -1.50 -13.74 4.94
C GLY A 12 -2.75 -14.20 5.71
N THR A 13 -2.59 -15.05 6.74
CA THR A 13 -3.69 -15.48 7.60
C THR A 13 -4.29 -14.28 8.36
N LEU A 14 -5.63 -14.22 8.41
CA LEU A 14 -6.40 -13.23 9.16
C LEU A 14 -6.89 -13.87 10.47
N PRO A 15 -6.86 -13.17 11.62
CA PRO A 15 -6.55 -11.75 11.81
C PRO A 15 -5.04 -11.43 11.92
N ILE A 16 -4.20 -12.43 12.18
CA ILE A 16 -2.76 -12.28 12.40
C ILE A 16 -2.00 -13.35 11.59
N CYS A 17 -0.93 -12.93 10.93
CA CYS A 17 -0.06 -13.86 10.21
C CYS A 17 0.68 -14.79 11.18
N ASN A 18 0.96 -16.05 10.81
CA ASN A 18 1.62 -17.02 11.71
C ASN A 18 2.95 -16.48 12.29
N ASN A 19 3.76 -15.87 11.42
CA ASN A 19 4.99 -15.17 11.82
C ASN A 19 4.76 -14.02 12.82
N CYS A 20 3.68 -13.25 12.64
CA CYS A 20 3.31 -12.11 13.46
C CYS A 20 2.79 -12.58 14.83
N GLN A 21 2.08 -13.72 14.84
CA GLN A 21 1.56 -14.38 16.04
C GLN A 21 2.71 -14.92 16.90
N GLN A 22 3.69 -15.60 16.30
CA GLN A 22 4.88 -16.07 17.03
C GLN A 22 5.73 -14.93 17.61
N LEU A 23 5.65 -13.75 17.02
CA LEU A 23 6.35 -12.56 17.48
C LEU A 23 5.53 -11.75 18.50
N ASP A 24 4.30 -12.16 18.83
CA ASP A 24 3.36 -11.39 19.66
C ASP A 24 3.26 -9.92 19.22
N THR A 25 3.23 -9.71 17.90
CA THR A 25 3.18 -8.35 17.31
C THR A 25 1.95 -8.15 16.46
N GLU A 26 1.49 -6.90 16.41
CA GLU A 26 0.34 -6.53 15.59
C GLU A 26 0.63 -6.76 14.09
N CYS A 27 -0.20 -7.59 13.46
CA CYS A 27 -0.14 -7.83 12.03
C CYS A 27 -0.79 -6.67 11.26
N THR A 28 -0.05 -5.60 11.00
CA THR A 28 -0.50 -4.54 10.09
C THR A 28 -0.36 -4.94 8.61
N TYR A 29 -0.55 -6.23 8.27
CA TYR A 29 -0.75 -6.65 6.87
C TYR A 29 -2.14 -6.19 6.43
N LYS A 30 -2.39 -4.89 6.52
CA LYS A 30 -3.50 -4.27 5.82
C LYS A 30 -3.04 -4.23 4.38
N ASP A 31 -3.86 -4.74 3.49
CA ASP A 31 -3.73 -4.50 2.07
C ASP A 31 -3.71 -3.00 1.91
N THR A 32 -2.51 -2.42 1.94
CA THR A 32 -2.32 -1.01 1.71
C THR A 32 -2.54 -0.85 0.23
N THR A 33 -3.80 -0.91 -0.18
CA THR A 33 -4.40 0.03 -1.10
C THR A 33 -4.15 1.44 -0.54
N LYS A 34 -2.86 1.80 -0.40
CA LYS A 34 -2.44 3.14 -0.77
C LYS A 34 -2.92 3.19 -2.20
N LYS A 35 -4.13 3.72 -2.40
CA LYS A 35 -4.61 4.22 -3.68
C LYS A 35 -3.40 4.98 -4.16
N ARG A 36 -2.65 4.39 -5.11
CA ARG A 36 -1.48 5.06 -5.67
C ARG A 36 -2.07 6.41 -6.05
N GLY A 37 -1.47 7.48 -5.53
CA GLY A 37 -1.91 8.82 -5.92
C GLY A 37 -2.08 8.84 -7.44
N PRO A 38 -2.99 9.67 -7.98
CA PRO A 38 -3.32 9.67 -9.40
C PRO A 38 -2.07 9.41 -10.24
N PRO A 39 -2.12 8.42 -11.16
CA PRO A 39 -0.93 7.89 -11.82
C PRO A 39 -0.05 9.03 -12.30
N LYS A 40 1.27 8.94 -12.12
CA LYS A 40 2.23 9.95 -12.61
C LYS A 40 1.85 10.32 -14.05
N GLY A 41 1.48 11.58 -14.29
CA GLY A 41 0.97 12.09 -15.57
C GLY A 41 -0.52 12.43 -15.62
N TYR A 42 -1.35 11.96 -14.67
CA TYR A 42 -2.77 12.33 -14.60
C TYR A 42 -2.96 13.81 -14.23
N ILE A 43 -2.11 14.33 -13.33
CA ILE A 43 -2.10 15.74 -12.95
C ILE A 43 -1.69 16.60 -14.15
N GLU A 44 -0.62 16.21 -14.85
CA GLU A 44 -0.14 16.92 -16.06
C GLU A 44 -1.16 16.91 -17.21
N ALA A 45 -1.92 15.81 -17.35
CA ALA A 45 -3.03 15.72 -18.30
C ALA A 45 -4.22 16.61 -17.91
N ILE A 46 -4.51 16.74 -16.61
CA ILE A 46 -5.52 17.69 -16.11
C ILE A 46 -5.06 19.13 -16.38
N GLU A 47 -3.81 19.48 -16.05
CA GLU A 47 -3.25 20.81 -16.28
C GLU A 47 -3.27 21.20 -17.76
N ASN A 48 -2.84 20.31 -18.65
CA ASN A 48 -2.88 20.55 -20.10
C ASN A 48 -4.31 20.78 -20.64
N ARG A 49 -5.30 20.09 -20.06
CA ARG A 49 -6.70 20.25 -20.46
C ARG A 49 -7.28 21.55 -19.94
N LEU A 50 -6.89 21.97 -18.74
CA LEU A 50 -7.25 23.26 -18.16
C LEU A 50 -6.70 24.41 -19.03
N GLN A 51 -5.43 24.32 -19.43
CA GLN A 51 -4.77 25.33 -20.28
C GLN A 51 -5.38 25.48 -21.68
N LYS A 52 -6.08 24.45 -22.20
CA LYS A 52 -6.77 24.52 -23.50
C LYS A 52 -8.19 25.11 -23.42
N LEU A 53 -8.70 25.29 -22.21
CA LEU A 53 -10.03 25.84 -21.94
C LEU A 53 -9.99 27.32 -21.54
N GLU A 54 -8.79 27.88 -21.35
CA GLU A 54 -8.52 29.32 -21.18
C GLU A 54 -8.28 30.03 -22.52
#